data_AF-A0A378B1S1-F1
#
_entry.id   AF-A0A378B1S1-F1
#
_cell.length_a   1.000
_cell.length_b   1.000
_cell.length_c   1.000
_cell.angle_alpha   90.00
_cell.angle_beta   90.00
_cell.angle_gamma   90.00
#
_symmetry.space_group_name_H-M   'P 1'
#
loop_
_entity.id
_entity.type
_entity.pdbx_description
1 polymer ?
#
loop_
_entity_poly.entity_id
_entity_poly.type
_entity_poly.pdbx_seq_one_letter_code
_entity_poly.pdbx_strand_id
1 'polypeptide(L)'
;MWQQQRCTSPYGLSVQADFLILPGERAIIEMAQSCGLELTPPAQRDVRQASSYGLGEQVKAALDAGCRHLIIGLGGSADQRWRHRFCPGARRTILA
;
A
#
# COMPACT_ATOMS: atom_id res chain seq x y z
N MET A 1 -14.08 3.59 -3.27
CA MET A 1 -14.44 2.47 -2.38
C MET A 1 -13.17 1.88 -1.78
N TRP A 2 -13.13 1.70 -0.46
CA TRP A 2 -12.00 1.07 0.21
C TRP A 2 -12.06 -0.45 0.05
N GLN A 3 -10.90 -1.07 -0.18
CA GLN A 3 -10.72 -2.52 -0.23
C GLN A 3 -9.57 -2.94 0.68
N GLN A 4 -9.61 -4.18 1.13
CA GLN A 4 -8.58 -4.82 1.94
C GLN A 4 -7.96 -5.98 1.19
N GLN A 5 -6.63 -6.09 1.29
CA GLN A 5 -5.89 -7.21 0.75
C GLN A 5 -4.85 -7.70 1.76
N ARG A 6 -4.87 -9.00 2.01
CA ARG A 6 -3.80 -9.66 2.77
C ARG A 6 -2.57 -9.75 1.87
N CYS A 7 -1.45 -9.26 2.39
CA CYS A 7 -0.19 -9.21 1.67
C CYS A 7 0.92 -9.82 2.52
N THR A 8 2.03 -10.13 1.85
CA THR A 8 3.25 -10.65 2.43
C THR A 8 4.21 -9.49 2.65
N SER A 9 4.64 -9.29 3.90
CA SER A 9 5.62 -8.27 4.27
C SER A 9 7.00 -8.57 3.66
N PRO A 10 7.97 -7.64 3.75
CA PRO A 10 9.29 -7.85 3.20
C PRO A 10 10.04 -9.08 3.74
N TYR A 11 9.65 -9.58 4.91
CA TYR A 11 10.28 -10.73 5.57
C TYR A 11 9.29 -11.90 5.75
N GLY A 12 8.23 -11.96 4.94
CA GLY A 12 7.34 -13.13 4.88
C GLY A 12 6.19 -13.14 5.90
N LEU A 13 5.98 -12.07 6.67
CA LEU A 13 4.86 -11.99 7.61
C LEU A 13 3.57 -11.58 6.89
N SER A 14 2.45 -12.16 7.29
CA SER A 14 1.13 -11.74 6.79
C SER A 14 0.77 -10.36 7.36
N VAL A 15 0.47 -9.40 6.50
CA VAL A 15 0.01 -8.04 6.85
C VAL A 15 -1.28 -7.72 6.12
N GLN A 16 -2.10 -6.83 6.69
CA GLN A 16 -3.30 -6.32 6.03
C GLN A 16 -2.97 -4.95 5.40
N ALA A 17 -3.17 -4.84 4.10
CA ALA A 17 -3.01 -3.59 3.37
C ALA A 17 -4.36 -3.12 2.81
N ASP A 18 -4.52 -1.81 2.71
CA ASP A 18 -5.72 -1.16 2.23
C ASP A 18 -5.43 -0.43 0.92
N PHE A 19 -6.41 -0.41 0.01
CA PHE A 19 -6.32 0.45 -1.17
C PHE A 19 -7.66 1.11 -1.47
N LEU A 20 -7.61 2.25 -2.14
CA LEU A 20 -8.79 3.03 -2.49
C LEU A 20 -9.06 2.93 -3.99
N ILE A 21 -10.19 2.33 -4.35
CA ILE A 21 -10.71 2.38 -5.72
C ILE A 21 -11.41 3.73 -5.92
N LEU A 22 -11.07 4.41 -7.00
CA LEU A 22 -11.68 5.66 -7.44
C LEU A 22 -12.46 5.43 -8.75
N PRO A 23 -13.40 6.34 -9.10
CA PRO A 23 -14.03 6.34 -10.41
C PRO A 23 -13.01 6.37 -11.56
N GLY A 24 -13.40 5.85 -12.72
CA GLY A 24 -12.58 5.83 -13.94
C GLY A 24 -11.49 4.75 -13.93
N GLU A 25 -11.75 3.59 -13.32
CA GLU A 25 -10.82 2.44 -13.29
C GLU A 25 -9.48 2.77 -12.60
N ARG A 26 -9.51 3.62 -11.56
CA ARG A 26 -8.30 4.06 -10.86
C ARG A 26 -8.21 3.42 -9.47
N ALA A 27 -7.01 3.10 -9.03
CA ALA A 27 -6.74 2.73 -7.64
C ALA A 27 -5.59 3.55 -7.07
N ILE A 28 -5.67 3.85 -5.77
CA ILE A 28 -4.56 4.39 -4.98
C ILE A 28 -4.09 3.33 -4.02
N ILE A 29 -2.80 3.00 -4.10
CA ILE A 29 -2.11 1.98 -3.31
C ILE A 29 -0.98 2.68 -2.55
N GLU A 30 -0.82 2.34 -1.27
CA GLU A 30 0.34 2.77 -0.48
C GLU A 30 1.28 1.57 -0.29
N MET A 31 2.49 1.66 -0.86
CA MET A 31 3.46 0.58 -0.82
C MET A 31 3.83 0.20 0.62
N ALA A 32 4.00 1.19 1.51
CA ALA A 32 4.44 0.95 2.88
C ALA A 32 3.52 0.04 3.69
N GLN A 33 2.25 -0.07 3.35
CA GLN A 33 1.34 -1.00 4.04
C GLN A 33 1.69 -2.48 3.82
N SER A 34 2.45 -2.77 2.77
CA SER A 34 2.93 -4.13 2.44
C SER A 34 4.45 -4.26 2.48
N CYS A 35 5.18 -3.16 2.25
CA CYS A 35 6.63 -3.16 2.09
C CYS A 35 7.35 -2.12 2.97
N GLY A 36 6.66 -1.52 3.94
CA GLY A 36 7.17 -0.43 4.75
C GLY A 36 8.18 -0.87 5.80
N LEU A 37 9.17 -0.03 6.07
CA LEU A 37 10.21 -0.31 7.07
C LEU A 37 9.64 -0.52 8.48
N GLU A 38 8.54 0.14 8.84
CA GLU A 38 7.94 -0.02 10.18
C GLU A 38 7.19 -1.35 10.36
N LEU A 39 6.98 -2.13 9.28
CA LEU A 39 6.51 -3.52 9.38
C LEU A 39 7.58 -4.44 9.99
N THR A 40 8.80 -3.94 10.20
CA THR A 40 9.93 -4.72 10.69
C THR A 40 10.72 -3.94 11.74
N PRO A 41 11.01 -4.54 12.91
CA PRO A 41 11.87 -3.94 13.92
C PRO A 41 13.23 -3.54 13.31
N PRO A 42 13.83 -2.38 13.68
CA PRO A 42 15.09 -1.92 13.11
C PRO A 42 16.22 -2.96 13.13
N ALA A 43 16.30 -3.76 14.19
CA ALA A 43 17.32 -4.82 14.35
C ALA A 43 17.18 -5.99 13.36
N GLN A 44 16.03 -6.12 12.70
CA GLN A 44 15.73 -7.20 11.76
C GLN A 44 15.71 -6.72 10.30
N ARG A 45 16.07 -5.45 10.04
CA ARG A 45 16.07 -4.88 8.69
C ARG A 45 17.34 -5.29 7.94
N ASP A 46 17.22 -6.18 6.97
CA ASP A 46 18.27 -6.57 6.03
C ASP A 46 17.77 -6.43 4.59
N VAL A 47 18.32 -5.46 3.87
CA VAL A 47 17.92 -5.14 2.48
C VAL A 47 18.15 -6.30 1.51
N ARG A 48 19.05 -7.24 1.82
CA ARG A 48 19.30 -8.42 0.97
C ARG A 48 18.19 -9.46 1.05
N GLN A 49 17.38 -9.40 2.12
CA GLN A 49 16.28 -10.32 2.38
C GLN A 49 14.91 -9.67 2.15
N ALA A 50 14.85 -8.35 2.15
CA ALA A 50 13.61 -7.60 1.96
C ALA A 50 12.99 -7.87 0.58
N SER A 51 11.70 -8.22 0.59
CA SER A 51 10.90 -8.45 -0.62
C SER A 51 9.85 -7.36 -0.83
N SER A 52 9.57 -7.02 -2.10
CA SER A 52 8.43 -6.17 -2.48
C SER A 52 7.21 -6.98 -2.94
N TYR A 53 7.18 -8.28 -2.67
CA TYR A 53 6.12 -9.19 -3.14
C TYR A 53 4.72 -8.73 -2.71
N GLY A 54 4.57 -8.25 -1.47
CA GLY A 54 3.30 -7.73 -0.98
C GLY A 54 2.75 -6.55 -1.76
N LEU A 55 3.60 -5.71 -2.37
CA LEU A 55 3.13 -4.66 -3.28
C LEU A 55 2.50 -5.27 -4.54
N GLY A 56 3.09 -6.32 -5.07
CA GLY A 56 2.53 -7.09 -6.19
C GLY A 56 1.15 -7.66 -5.86
N GLU A 57 0.94 -8.12 -4.63
CA GLU A 57 -0.37 -8.62 -4.16
C GLU A 57 -1.43 -7.51 -4.10
N GLN A 58 -1.07 -6.30 -3.66
CA GLN A 58 -1.97 -5.13 -3.71
C GLN A 58 -2.31 -4.73 -5.15
N VAL A 59 -1.28 -4.67 -6.02
CA VAL A 59 -1.45 -4.35 -7.44
C VAL A 59 -2.38 -5.36 -8.11
N LYS A 60 -2.15 -6.66 -7.87
CA LYS A 60 -3.02 -7.72 -8.38
C LYS A 60 -4.46 -7.54 -7.91
N ALA A 61 -4.68 -7.27 -6.62
CA ALA A 61 -6.04 -7.06 -6.09
C ALA A 61 -6.74 -5.85 -6.74
N ALA A 62 -6.02 -4.76 -7.01
CA ALA A 62 -6.56 -3.61 -7.72
C ALA A 62 -6.90 -3.92 -9.19
N LEU A 63 -6.04 -4.68 -9.87
CA LEU A 63 -6.28 -5.13 -11.25
C LEU A 63 -7.48 -6.10 -11.33
N ASP A 64 -7.59 -7.02 -10.37
CA ASP A 64 -8.72 -7.96 -10.25
C ASP A 64 -10.04 -7.21 -9.98
N ALA A 65 -9.97 -6.07 -9.29
CA ALA A 65 -11.11 -5.17 -9.08
C ALA A 65 -11.46 -4.30 -10.31
N GLY A 66 -10.79 -4.51 -11.44
CA GLY A 66 -11.06 -3.82 -12.71
C GLY A 66 -10.32 -2.48 -12.87
N CYS A 67 -9.39 -2.14 -11.99
CA CYS A 67 -8.60 -0.92 -12.17
C CYS A 67 -7.55 -1.08 -13.28
N ARG A 68 -7.31 0.00 -14.02
CA ARG A 68 -6.31 0.13 -15.10
C ARG A 68 -5.30 1.24 -14.86
N HIS A 69 -5.62 2.16 -13.95
CA HIS A 69 -4.78 3.30 -13.62
C HIS A 69 -4.38 3.25 -12.13
N LEU A 70 -3.13 2.90 -11.87
CA LEU A 70 -2.64 2.75 -10.49
C LEU A 70 -1.83 3.98 -10.08
N ILE A 71 -2.16 4.53 -8.93
CA ILE A 71 -1.40 5.59 -8.26
C ILE A 71 -0.75 4.92 -7.05
N ILE A 72 0.57 4.77 -7.09
CA ILE A 72 1.31 4.07 -6.03
C ILE A 72 2.10 5.09 -5.24
N GLY A 73 1.68 5.34 -4.01
CA GLY A 73 2.47 6.11 -3.04
C GLY A 73 3.56 5.24 -2.45
N LEU A 74 4.81 5.65 -2.58
CA LEU A 74 5.96 4.93 -2.00
C LEU A 74 6.19 5.24 -0.52
N GLY A 75 5.47 6.24 0.02
CA GLY A 75 5.74 6.91 1.29
C GLY A 75 5.99 5.97 2.47
N GLY A 76 6.98 6.32 3.31
CA GLY A 76 7.39 5.58 4.51
C GLY A 76 7.85 6.46 5.67
N SER A 77 7.39 7.72 5.72
CA SER A 77 7.92 8.76 6.61
C SER A 77 6.98 9.20 7.74
N ALA A 78 5.69 8.82 7.72
CA ALA A 78 4.78 9.15 8.82
C ALA A 78 3.50 8.29 8.78
N ASP A 79 3.44 7.23 9.58
CA ASP A 79 2.23 6.47 9.97
C ASP A 79 1.33 5.96 8.82
N GLN A 80 1.35 4.64 8.62
CA GLN A 80 0.85 3.88 7.47
C GLN A 80 -0.69 3.70 7.42
N ARG A 81 -1.45 4.50 8.17
CA ARG A 81 -2.92 4.37 8.26
C ARG A 81 -3.61 5.34 7.31
N TRP A 82 -3.66 4.99 6.02
CA TRP A 82 -4.34 5.76 4.98
C TRP A 82 -5.85 5.90 5.22
N ARG A 83 -6.49 4.85 5.76
CA ARG A 83 -7.94 4.78 5.99
C ARG A 83 -8.53 5.92 6.83
N HIS A 84 -7.81 6.39 7.83
CA HIS A 84 -8.33 7.40 8.77
C HIS A 84 -8.03 8.85 8.33
N ARG A 85 -7.23 9.04 7.27
CA ARG A 85 -6.79 10.38 6.80
C ARG A 85 -7.38 10.79 5.45
N PHE A 86 -8.02 9.88 4.72
CA PHE A 86 -8.72 10.24 3.48
C PHE A 86 -10.14 10.76 3.77
N CYS A 87 -10.24 12.05 4.12
CA CYS A 87 -11.52 12.76 4.10
C CYS A 87 -11.88 13.13 2.65
N PRO A 88 -13.05 12.73 2.12
CA PRO A 88 -13.51 13.21 0.83
C PRO A 88 -13.70 14.74 0.93
N GLY A 89 -12.78 15.53 0.35
CA GLY A 89 -12.81 16.99 0.38
C GLY A 89 -11.51 17.69 0.82
N ALA A 90 -10.56 16.97 1.42
CA ALA A 90 -9.24 17.54 1.70
C ALA A 90 -8.40 17.57 0.42
N ARG A 91 -8.14 18.76 -0.14
CA ARG A 91 -7.12 18.95 -1.19
C ARG A 91 -5.76 18.66 -0.59
N ARG A 92 -5.29 17.42 -0.67
CA ARG A 92 -3.90 17.06 -0.39
C ARG A 92 -3.37 16.33 -1.60
N THR A 93 -2.43 16.98 -2.27
CA THR A 93 -1.67 16.47 -3.40
C THR A 93 -1.05 15.13 -3.01
N ILE A 94 -1.42 14.07 -3.72
CA ILE A 94 -0.60 12.86 -3.79
C ILE A 94 0.64 13.28 -4.56
N LEU A 95 1.76 13.46 -3.88
CA LEU A 95 3.05 13.53 -4.54
C LEU A 95 3.35 12.09 -5.00
N ALA A 96 3.21 11.87 -6.31
CA ALA A 96 3.75 10.73 -7.02
C ALA A 96 5.27 10.91 -7.17
#